data_AF-A0A2U1LYW2-F1
#
_entry.id   AF-A0A2U1LYW2-F1
#
_cell.length_a   1.000
_cell.length_b   1.000
_cell.length_c   1.000
_cell.angle_alpha   90.00
_cell.angle_beta   90.00
_cell.angle_gamma   90.00
#
_symmetry.space_group_name_H-M   'P 1'
#
loop_
_entity.id
_entity.type
_entity.pdbx_description
1 polymer ?
#
loop_
_entity_poly.entity_id
_entity_poly.type
_entity_poly.pdbx_seq_one_letter_code
_entity_poly.pdbx_strand_id
1 'polypeptide(L)'
;MAISRDTISHYFHLPIDRAAKRLNVGLSVFKKQCREIGIQRWPYRKIKSLQTMIADFQVTNQLLLTFKSEFISLTFNHTAYFKSQGYNGFILGDNEDWVTDMTSVWIMVAEKR
;
A
#
# COMPACT_ATOMS: atom_id res chain seq x y z
N MET A 1 39.81 11.82 -8.16
CA MET A 1 38.51 11.64 -8.81
C MET A 1 37.40 11.91 -7.80
N ALA A 2 36.71 13.03 -7.91
CA ALA A 2 35.57 13.34 -7.06
C ALA A 2 34.31 12.69 -7.64
N ILE A 3 33.53 12.00 -6.80
CA ILE A 3 32.25 11.43 -7.21
C ILE A 3 31.20 12.54 -7.13
N SER A 4 30.39 12.74 -8.16
CA SER A 4 29.31 13.72 -8.14
C SER A 4 28.14 13.25 -7.25
N ARG A 5 27.37 14.21 -6.71
CA ARG A 5 26.17 13.92 -5.90
C ARG A 5 25.16 13.08 -6.67
N ASP A 6 24.99 13.34 -7.96
CA ASP A 6 24.04 12.66 -8.82
C ASP A 6 24.39 11.18 -8.97
N THR A 7 25.68 10.86 -9.15
CA THR A 7 26.10 9.47 -9.22
C THR A 7 25.81 8.74 -7.90
N ILE A 8 26.02 9.38 -6.75
CA ILE A 8 25.77 8.79 -5.43
C ILE A 8 24.27 8.57 -5.19
N SER A 9 23.42 9.49 -5.65
CA SER A 9 21.97 9.45 -5.39
C SER A 9 21.30 8.19 -5.96
N HIS A 10 21.80 7.68 -7.08
CA HIS A 10 21.34 6.43 -7.69
C HIS A 10 21.51 5.23 -6.76
N TYR A 11 22.45 5.27 -5.81
CA TYR A 11 22.76 4.15 -4.91
C TYR A 11 22.13 4.26 -3.51
N PHE A 12 21.30 5.27 -3.24
CA PHE A 12 20.70 5.45 -1.91
C PHE A 12 19.76 4.32 -1.48
N HIS A 13 19.28 3.53 -2.44
CA HIS A 13 18.50 2.32 -2.19
C HIS A 13 19.36 1.15 -1.64
N LEU A 14 20.69 1.28 -1.62
CA LEU A 14 21.62 0.26 -1.12
C LEU A 14 22.25 0.69 0.21
N PRO A 15 22.67 -0.27 1.05
CA PRO A 15 23.51 0.05 2.20
C PRO A 15 24.90 0.52 1.74
N ILE A 16 25.55 1.33 2.58
CA ILE A 16 26.75 2.11 2.23
C ILE A 16 27.94 1.23 1.79
N ASP A 17 28.03 0.01 2.34
CA ASP A 17 29.03 -1.01 2.01
C ASP A 17 28.84 -1.50 0.56
N ARG A 18 27.61 -1.75 0.14
CA ARG A 18 27.28 -2.18 -1.22
C ARG A 18 27.43 -1.04 -2.22
N ALA A 19 27.02 0.18 -1.85
CA ALA A 19 27.21 1.36 -2.69
C ALA A 19 28.71 1.61 -2.97
N ALA A 20 29.55 1.55 -1.95
CA ALA A 20 31.01 1.70 -2.08
C ALA A 20 31.62 0.61 -2.99
N LYS A 21 31.22 -0.66 -2.81
CA LYS A 21 31.63 -1.77 -3.69
C LYS A 21 31.20 -1.56 -5.14
N ARG A 22 29.98 -1.06 -5.37
CA ARG A 22 29.45 -0.85 -6.72
C ARG A 22 30.15 0.28 -7.46
N LEU A 23 30.63 1.28 -6.72
CA LEU A 23 31.44 2.39 -7.22
C LEU A 23 32.94 2.05 -7.29
N ASN A 24 33.34 0.84 -6.85
CA ASN A 24 34.72 0.39 -6.75
C ASN A 24 35.63 1.32 -5.92
N VAL A 25 35.07 1.90 -4.84
CA VAL A 25 35.79 2.81 -3.93
C VAL A 25 35.84 2.22 -2.53
N GLY A 26 36.98 2.37 -1.85
CA GLY A 26 37.13 1.95 -0.46
C GLY A 26 36.15 2.68 0.47
N LEU A 27 35.57 1.97 1.43
CA LEU A 27 34.51 2.49 2.31
C LEU A 27 34.91 3.78 3.04
N SER A 28 36.16 3.89 3.48
CA SER A 28 36.67 5.08 4.18
C SER A 28 36.76 6.30 3.27
N VAL A 29 37.24 6.12 2.03
CA VAL A 29 37.29 7.18 1.01
C VAL A 29 35.88 7.60 0.62
N PHE A 30 34.99 6.64 0.42
CA PHE A 30 33.60 6.90 0.08
C PHE A 30 32.87 7.70 1.17
N LYS A 31 33.06 7.36 2.45
CA LYS A 31 32.52 8.13 3.58
C LYS A 31 33.06 9.56 3.63
N LYS A 32 34.34 9.77 3.33
CA LYS A 32 34.94 11.11 3.27
C LYS A 32 34.29 11.94 2.16
N GLN A 33 34.19 11.38 0.95
CA GLN A 33 33.55 12.03 -0.19
C GLN A 33 32.07 12.35 0.09
N CYS A 34 31.33 11.43 0.71
CA CYS A 34 29.94 11.69 1.11
C CYS A 34 29.83 12.92 2.01
N ARG A 35 30.73 13.07 3.00
CA ARG A 35 30.75 14.24 3.90
C ARG A 35 31.10 15.53 3.16
N GLU A 36 32.05 15.49 2.23
CA GLU A 36 32.44 16.63 1.39
C GLU A 36 31.26 17.14 0.53
N ILE A 37 30.39 16.22 0.08
CA ILE A 37 29.19 16.53 -0.71
C ILE A 37 27.98 16.93 0.19
N GLY A 38 28.16 16.95 1.52
CA GLY A 38 27.12 17.32 2.48
C GLY A 38 26.25 16.16 2.97
N ILE A 39 26.55 14.91 2.58
CA ILE A 39 25.87 13.70 3.04
C ILE A 39 26.54 13.21 4.33
N GLN A 40 26.12 13.78 5.47
CA GLN A 40 26.69 13.39 6.78
C GLN A 40 26.24 11.99 7.24
N ARG A 41 24.99 11.62 6.93
CA ARG A 41 24.39 10.33 7.28
C ARG A 41 23.83 9.67 6.02
N TRP A 42 24.10 8.38 5.84
CA TRP A 42 23.66 7.65 4.65
C TRP A 42 22.14 7.40 4.70
N PRO A 43 21.37 7.82 3.66
CA PRO A 43 19.90 7.86 3.72
C PRO A 43 19.19 6.49 3.60
N TYR A 44 19.93 5.38 3.56
CA TYR A 44 19.38 4.03 3.39
C TYR A 44 18.27 3.66 4.39
N ARG A 45 18.46 3.97 5.68
CA ARG A 45 17.48 3.59 6.72
C ARG A 45 16.15 4.30 6.53
N LYS A 46 16.17 5.59 6.20
CA LYS A 46 14.96 6.39 5.98
C LYS A 46 14.23 5.94 4.73
N ILE A 47 14.97 5.69 3.65
CA ILE A 47 14.40 5.18 2.39
C ILE A 47 13.75 3.82 2.60
N LYS A 48 14.41 2.90 3.32
CA LYS A 48 13.84 1.58 3.63
C LYS A 48 12.53 1.69 4.40
N SER A 49 12.47 2.54 5.42
CA SER A 49 11.24 2.79 6.18
C SER A 49 10.11 3.34 5.29
N LEU A 50 10.41 4.29 4.41
CA LEU A 50 9.43 4.83 3.45
C LEU A 50 8.94 3.75 2.48
N GLN A 51 9.83 2.92 1.94
CA GLN A 51 9.47 1.83 1.04
C GLN A 51 8.55 0.81 1.72
N THR A 52 8.83 0.45 2.98
CA THR A 52 7.95 -0.43 3.76
C THR A 52 6.56 0.19 3.92
N MET A 53 6.47 1.45 4.34
CA MET A 53 5.16 2.12 4.50
C MET A 53 4.38 2.18 3.19
N ILE A 54 5.05 2.44 2.06
CA ILE A 54 4.41 2.46 0.74
C ILE A 54 3.91 1.05 0.37
N ALA A 55 4.74 0.02 0.58
CA ALA A 55 4.37 -1.36 0.28
C ALA A 55 3.16 -1.79 1.12
N ASP A 56 3.18 -1.50 2.43
CA ASP A 56 2.08 -1.81 3.34
C ASP A 56 0.78 -1.14 2.87
N PHE A 57 0.85 0.15 2.54
CA PHE A 57 -0.29 0.90 2.01
C PHE A 57 -0.81 0.33 0.68
N GLN A 58 0.08 -0.07 -0.23
CA GLN A 58 -0.30 -0.67 -1.51
C GLN A 58 -1.00 -2.02 -1.33
N VAL A 59 -0.49 -2.87 -0.43
CA VAL A 59 -1.10 -4.16 -0.11
C VAL A 59 -2.51 -3.96 0.45
N THR A 60 -2.68 -3.05 1.42
CA THR A 60 -4.00 -2.76 1.99
C THR A 60 -4.98 -2.26 0.92
N ASN A 61 -4.56 -1.34 0.04
CA ASN A 61 -5.42 -0.85 -1.03
C ASN A 61 -5.80 -1.93 -2.03
N GLN A 62 -4.84 -2.77 -2.45
CA GLN A 62 -5.11 -3.89 -3.35
C GLN A 62 -6.15 -4.85 -2.75
N LEU A 63 -5.97 -5.25 -1.48
CA LEU A 63 -6.94 -6.10 -0.78
C LEU A 63 -8.32 -5.43 -0.71
N LEU A 64 -8.40 -4.15 -0.35
CA LEU A 64 -9.68 -3.44 -0.30
C LEU A 64 -10.36 -3.38 -1.67
N LEU A 65 -9.61 -3.23 -2.76
CA LEU A 65 -10.16 -3.23 -4.11
C LEU A 65 -10.65 -4.61 -4.52
N THR A 66 -9.89 -5.68 -4.23
CA THR A 66 -10.32 -7.05 -4.52
C THR A 66 -11.57 -7.41 -3.73
N PHE A 67 -11.58 -7.14 -2.42
CA PHE A 67 -12.75 -7.39 -1.55
C PHE A 67 -13.98 -6.60 -2.01
N LYS A 68 -13.83 -5.33 -2.42
CA LYS A 68 -14.94 -4.54 -2.97
C LYS A 68 -15.53 -5.18 -4.24
N SER A 69 -14.69 -5.66 -5.15
CA SER A 69 -15.15 -6.24 -6.42
C SER A 69 -15.82 -7.62 -6.26
N GLU A 70 -15.32 -8.44 -5.34
CA GLU A 70 -15.90 -9.75 -5.01
C GLU A 70 -17.28 -9.57 -4.37
N PHE A 71 -17.41 -8.60 -3.45
CA PHE A 71 -18.67 -8.29 -2.79
C PHE A 71 -19.74 -7.78 -3.78
N ILE A 72 -19.36 -6.90 -4.72
CA ILE A 72 -20.28 -6.43 -5.78
C ILE A 72 -20.77 -7.60 -6.64
N SER A 73 -19.88 -8.54 -6.98
CA SER A 73 -20.25 -9.70 -7.81
C SER A 73 -21.16 -10.68 -7.06
N LEU A 74 -20.88 -10.92 -5.77
CA LEU A 74 -21.71 -11.75 -4.89
C LEU A 74 -23.12 -11.17 -4.72
N THR A 75 -23.21 -9.87 -4.43
CA THR A 75 -24.50 -9.17 -4.28
C THR A 75 -25.28 -9.16 -5.59
N PHE A 76 -24.63 -8.93 -6.74
CA PHE A 76 -25.29 -8.97 -8.05
C PHE A 76 -25.86 -10.37 -8.38
N ASN A 77 -25.07 -11.43 -8.18
CA ASN A 77 -25.53 -12.81 -8.39
C ASN A 77 -26.68 -13.18 -7.44
N HIS A 78 -26.61 -12.75 -6.19
CA HIS A 78 -27.67 -12.96 -5.21
C HIS A 78 -28.96 -12.25 -5.66
N THR A 79 -28.90 -10.95 -5.99
CA THR A 79 -30.06 -10.21 -6.49
C THR A 79 -30.65 -10.83 -7.77
N ALA A 80 -29.81 -11.29 -8.69
CA ALA A 80 -30.25 -11.98 -9.91
C ALA A 80 -30.94 -13.32 -9.61
N TYR A 81 -30.39 -14.12 -8.70
CA TYR A 81 -30.99 -15.37 -8.24
C TYR A 81 -32.36 -15.14 -7.60
N PHE A 82 -32.50 -14.19 -6.67
CA PHE A 82 -33.79 -13.88 -6.04
C PHE A 82 -34.80 -13.34 -7.06
N LYS A 83 -34.36 -12.52 -8.01
CA LYS A 83 -35.24 -12.06 -9.10
C LYS A 83 -35.75 -13.21 -9.97
N SER A 84 -34.93 -14.23 -10.25
CA SER A 84 -35.35 -15.41 -11.01
C SER A 84 -36.38 -16.29 -10.28
N GLN A 85 -36.43 -16.24 -8.95
CA GLN A 85 -37.42 -16.96 -8.13
C GLN A 85 -38.75 -16.19 -7.98
N GLY A 86 -38.91 -15.06 -8.70
CA GLY A 86 -40.14 -14.26 -8.67
C GLY A 86 -40.24 -13.26 -7.52
N TYR A 87 -39.16 -13.05 -6.76
CA TYR A 87 -39.12 -11.97 -5.76
C TYR A 87 -38.88 -10.62 -6.46
N ASN A 88 -39.94 -9.81 -6.55
CA ASN A 88 -39.87 -8.45 -7.09
C ASN A 88 -39.35 -7.48 -6.01
N GLY A 89 -38.03 -7.29 -5.95
CA GLY A 89 -37.36 -6.15 -5.31
C GLY A 89 -37.56 -6.01 -3.79
N PHE A 90 -36.47 -5.91 -3.04
CA PHE A 90 -36.53 -5.36 -1.69
C PHE A 90 -36.87 -3.87 -1.81
N ILE A 91 -38.14 -3.50 -1.61
CA ILE A 91 -38.56 -2.09 -1.53
C ILE A 91 -37.97 -1.55 -0.23
N LEU A 92 -36.83 -0.88 -0.33
CA LEU A 92 -36.37 0.05 0.70
C LEU A 92 -37.18 1.33 0.51
N GLY A 93 -38.08 1.58 1.45
CA GLY A 93 -38.83 2.83 1.52
C GLY A 93 -37.89 4.02 1.55
N ASP A 94 -38.31 5.08 0.88
CA ASP A 94 -37.60 6.33 0.67
C ASP A 94 -37.01 6.88 1.98
N ASN A 95 -35.73 6.63 2.23
CA ASN A 95 -34.88 7.44 3.08
C ASN A 95 -33.45 7.33 2.57
N GLU A 96 -32.99 8.44 2.01
CA GLU A 96 -31.61 8.65 1.57
C GLU A 96 -30.66 8.60 2.78
N ASP A 97 -30.10 7.43 3.12
CA ASP A 97 -28.91 7.33 4.01
C ASP A 97 -28.28 5.91 3.94
N TRP A 98 -27.76 5.57 2.76
CA TRP A 98 -27.32 4.21 2.40
C TRP A 98 -25.94 3.79 2.92
N VAL A 99 -25.18 4.71 3.53
CA VAL A 99 -23.82 4.40 4.00
C VAL A 99 -23.82 3.80 5.42
N THR A 100 -24.88 4.01 6.20
CA THR A 100 -25.00 3.53 7.59
C THR A 100 -25.80 2.22 7.74
N ASP A 101 -26.55 1.78 6.73
CA ASP A 101 -27.41 0.58 6.84
C ASP A 101 -26.68 -0.74 6.51
N MET A 102 -25.63 -0.71 5.68
CA MET A 102 -24.81 -1.91 5.43
C MET A 102 -24.02 -2.36 6.67
N THR A 103 -23.76 -1.47 7.64
CA THR A 103 -23.22 -1.83 8.96
C THR A 103 -24.28 -2.43 9.90
N SER A 104 -25.58 -2.15 9.69
CA SER A 104 -26.69 -2.68 10.50
C SER A 104 -26.99 -4.15 10.19
N VAL A 105 -26.77 -4.58 8.95
CA VAL A 105 -26.82 -6.02 8.59
C VAL A 105 -25.69 -6.82 9.26
N TRP A 106 -24.54 -6.20 9.54
CA TRP A 106 -23.45 -6.83 10.29
C TRP A 106 -23.71 -6.96 11.80
N ILE A 107 -24.61 -6.15 12.38
CA ILE A 107 -25.05 -6.34 13.78
C ILE A 107 -26.04 -7.51 13.91
N MET A 108 -26.76 -7.88 12.84
CA MET A 108 -27.64 -9.06 12.85
C MET A 108 -26.91 -10.40 12.69
N VAL A 109 -25.65 -10.42 12.26
CA VAL A 109 -24.85 -11.66 12.10
C VAL A 109 -24.00 -11.97 13.35
N ALA A 110 -23.90 -11.08 14.34
CA ALA A 110 -23.17 -11.33 15.59
C ALA A 110 -24.00 -11.92 16.74
N GLU A 111 -25.33 -12.07 16.59
CA GLU A 111 -26.20 -12.58 17.67
C GLU A 111 -27.17 -13.68 17.16
N LYS A 112 -26.62 -14.77 16.63
CA LYS A 112 -27.30 -16.08 16.68
C LYS A 112 -26.31 -17.24 16.49
N ARG A 113 -25.95 -17.84 17.63
CA ARG A 113 -25.15 -19.07 17.89
C ARG A 113 -23.64 -18.91 17.98
#